data_AF-A0A7Y4X855-F1
#
_entry.id   AF-A0A7Y4X855-F1
#
_cell.length_a   1.000
_cell.length_b   1.000
_cell.length_c   1.000
_cell.angle_alpha   90.00
_cell.angle_beta   90.00
_cell.angle_gamma   90.00
#
_symmetry.space_group_name_H-M   'P 1'
#
loop_
_entity.id
_entity.type
_entity.pdbx_description
1 polymer ?
#
loop_
_entity_poly.entity_id
_entity_poly.type
_entity_poly.pdbx_seq_one_letter_code
_entity_poly.pdbx_strand_id
1 'polypeptide(L)'
;MSQTSAKKSWVFLLVNSALAGLALGGFGLALWASSNGNVEAAAFWRNVAMTSFGLFLVYALPRLAQSLFLAGTTWLPFHIPWLGVMYGALIVVVAGSAFVTGNNLFYLLLAVLAATLIVSILANRLNLTRLNLDLIAPQHVFAAEPAQLDITLTNFRRLLPAFSLTLSL
;
A
#
# COMPACT_ATOMS: atom_id res chain seq x y z
N MET A 1 0.44 12.65 -29.12
CA MET A 1 0.56 11.45 -28.26
C MET A 1 -0.31 11.54 -26.98
N SER A 2 -1.61 11.88 -27.07
CA SER A 2 -2.49 12.07 -25.89
C SER A 2 -3.71 11.14 -25.81
N GLN A 3 -4.05 10.39 -26.88
CA GLN A 3 -5.28 9.57 -26.89
C GLN A 3 -5.17 8.21 -26.18
N THR A 4 -3.97 7.66 -26.00
CA THR A 4 -3.78 6.32 -25.43
C THR A 4 -4.01 6.26 -23.91
N SER A 5 -3.76 7.36 -23.19
CA SER A 5 -3.96 7.46 -21.74
C SER A 5 -5.44 7.54 -21.36
N ALA A 6 -6.24 8.32 -22.11
CA ALA A 6 -7.66 8.50 -21.84
C ALA A 6 -8.45 7.19 -21.99
N LYS A 7 -8.23 6.45 -23.08
CA LYS A 7 -8.94 5.19 -23.38
C LYS A 7 -8.68 4.11 -22.30
N LYS A 8 -7.44 4.03 -21.81
CA LYS A 8 -7.04 3.10 -20.73
C LYS A 8 -7.68 3.46 -19.38
N SER A 9 -7.89 4.75 -19.12
CA SER A 9 -8.55 5.22 -17.89
C SER A 9 -10.06 4.92 -17.87
N TRP A 10 -10.75 5.13 -19.00
CA TRP A 10 -12.19 4.86 -19.13
C TRP A 10 -12.54 3.38 -19.02
N VAL A 11 -11.77 2.50 -19.66
CA VAL A 11 -11.97 1.05 -19.55
C VAL A 11 -11.83 0.59 -18.10
N PHE A 12 -10.86 1.11 -17.35
CA PHE A 12 -10.73 0.80 -15.93
C PHE A 12 -11.91 1.27 -15.09
N LEU A 13 -12.43 2.47 -15.36
CA LEU A 13 -13.59 3.00 -14.62
C LEU A 13 -14.83 2.14 -14.87
N LEU A 14 -15.04 1.73 -16.12
CA LEU A 14 -16.14 0.85 -16.52
C LEU A 14 -16.00 -0.56 -15.93
N VAL A 15 -14.80 -1.13 -15.93
CA VAL A 15 -14.54 -2.46 -15.35
C VAL A 15 -14.75 -2.45 -13.83
N ASN A 16 -14.26 -1.42 -13.14
CA ASN A 16 -14.44 -1.33 -11.68
C ASN A 16 -15.87 -1.00 -11.27
N SER A 17 -16.58 -0.16 -12.03
CA SER A 17 -18.00 0.09 -11.76
C SER A 17 -18.85 -1.16 -12.00
N ALA A 18 -18.53 -1.94 -13.04
CA ALA A 18 -19.18 -3.22 -13.29
C ALA A 18 -18.89 -4.24 -12.17
N LEU A 19 -17.64 -4.37 -11.72
CA LEU A 19 -17.26 -5.25 -10.61
C LEU A 19 -17.92 -4.83 -9.30
N ALA A 20 -17.95 -3.53 -8.99
CA ALA A 20 -18.63 -3.01 -7.81
C ALA A 20 -20.15 -3.25 -7.87
N GLY A 21 -20.76 -3.07 -9.05
CA GLY A 21 -22.18 -3.36 -9.29
C GLY A 21 -22.51 -4.84 -9.09
N LEU A 22 -21.66 -5.74 -9.59
CA LEU A 22 -21.82 -7.19 -9.39
C LEU A 22 -21.64 -7.59 -7.92
N ALA A 23 -20.72 -6.97 -7.19
CA ALA A 23 -20.51 -7.23 -5.76
C ALA A 23 -21.74 -6.82 -4.93
N LEU A 24 -22.25 -5.60 -5.16
CA LEU A 24 -23.42 -5.09 -4.46
C LEU A 24 -24.71 -5.84 -4.85
N GLY A 25 -24.90 -6.11 -6.14
CA GLY A 25 -26.03 -6.87 -6.65
C GLY A 25 -26.05 -8.31 -6.16
N GLY A 26 -24.91 -9.00 -6.20
CA GLY A 26 -24.76 -10.36 -5.67
C GLY A 26 -25.01 -10.42 -4.15
N PHE A 27 -24.55 -9.41 -3.40
CA PHE A 27 -24.83 -9.32 -1.96
C PHE A 27 -26.32 -9.12 -1.68
N GLY A 28 -26.99 -8.23 -2.42
CA GLY A 28 -28.44 -8.02 -2.31
C GLY A 28 -29.25 -9.27 -2.64
N LEU A 29 -28.87 -9.98 -3.71
CA LEU A 29 -29.51 -11.24 -4.11
C LEU A 29 -29.25 -12.35 -3.09
N ALA A 30 -28.07 -12.39 -2.46
CA ALA A 30 -27.77 -13.33 -1.39
C ALA A 30 -28.63 -13.07 -0.15
N LEU A 31 -28.83 -11.80 0.24
CA LEU A 31 -29.72 -11.44 1.35
C LEU A 31 -31.17 -11.80 1.05
N TRP A 32 -31.63 -11.53 -0.16
CA TRP A 32 -32.98 -11.86 -0.59
C TRP A 32 -33.20 -13.39 -0.63
N ALA A 33 -32.27 -14.15 -1.21
CA ALA A 33 -32.33 -15.60 -1.25
C ALA A 33 -32.28 -16.23 0.15
N SER A 34 -31.46 -15.67 1.05
CA SER A 34 -31.38 -16.07 2.45
C SER A 34 -32.70 -15.80 3.18
N SER A 35 -33.34 -14.66 2.92
CA SER A 35 -34.64 -14.30 3.52
C SER A 35 -35.78 -15.23 3.09
N ASN A 36 -35.69 -15.85 1.91
CA ASN A 36 -36.66 -16.82 1.40
C ASN A 36 -36.38 -18.27 1.85
N GLY A 37 -35.41 -18.49 2.74
CA GLY A 37 -35.02 -19.83 3.22
C GLY A 37 -34.27 -20.69 2.20
N ASN A 38 -33.94 -20.14 1.02
CA ASN A 38 -33.19 -20.86 -0.01
C ASN A 38 -31.67 -20.67 0.20
N VAL A 39 -31.11 -21.51 1.07
CA VAL A 39 -29.70 -21.48 1.47
C VAL A 39 -28.74 -21.76 0.30
N GLU A 40 -29.16 -22.51 -0.72
CA GLU A 40 -28.32 -22.82 -1.88
C GLU A 40 -28.16 -21.62 -2.81
N ALA A 41 -29.27 -20.95 -3.12
CA ALA A 41 -29.24 -19.72 -3.92
C ALA A 41 -28.50 -18.60 -3.19
N ALA A 42 -28.66 -18.49 -1.87
CA ALA A 42 -27.92 -17.52 -1.06
C ALA A 42 -26.41 -17.79 -1.07
N ALA A 43 -25.99 -19.05 -0.97
CA ALA A 43 -24.58 -19.43 -1.03
C ALA A 43 -23.96 -19.14 -2.39
N PHE A 44 -24.67 -19.40 -3.49
CA PHE A 44 -24.21 -19.08 -4.84
C PHE A 44 -23.98 -17.58 -5.02
N TRP A 45 -24.98 -16.75 -4.71
CA TRP A 45 -24.89 -15.30 -4.86
C TRP A 45 -23.84 -14.67 -3.93
N ARG A 46 -23.68 -15.19 -2.72
CA ARG A 46 -22.62 -14.79 -1.79
C ARG A 46 -21.23 -15.02 -2.39
N ASN A 47 -21.00 -16.20 -2.98
CA ASN A 47 -19.70 -16.52 -3.57
C ASN A 47 -19.40 -15.63 -4.79
N VAL A 48 -20.42 -15.32 -5.61
CA VAL A 48 -20.31 -14.37 -6.73
C VAL A 48 -19.97 -12.96 -6.23
N ALA A 49 -20.62 -12.49 -5.17
CA ALA A 49 -20.37 -11.18 -4.57
C ALA A 49 -18.95 -11.08 -3.97
N MET A 50 -18.51 -12.11 -3.25
CA MET A 50 -17.17 -12.15 -2.66
C MET A 50 -16.07 -12.19 -3.71
N THR A 51 -16.26 -12.96 -4.78
CA THR A 51 -15.29 -13.07 -5.87
C THR A 51 -15.15 -11.74 -6.63
N SER A 52 -16.28 -11.10 -6.97
CA SER A 52 -16.29 -9.80 -7.65
C SER A 52 -15.70 -8.68 -6.78
N PHE A 53 -15.96 -8.69 -5.46
CA PHE A 53 -15.37 -7.75 -4.53
C PHE A 53 -13.85 -7.95 -4.37
N GLY A 54 -13.39 -9.20 -4.30
CA GLY A 54 -11.96 -9.53 -4.28
C GLY A 54 -11.25 -9.01 -5.54
N LEU A 55 -11.81 -9.26 -6.73
CA LEU A 55 -11.29 -8.73 -7.98
C LEU A 55 -11.30 -7.20 -8.02
N PHE A 56 -12.38 -6.57 -7.58
CA PHE A 56 -12.46 -5.12 -7.44
C PHE A 56 -11.31 -4.58 -6.56
N LEU A 57 -11.07 -5.18 -5.40
CA LEU A 57 -9.96 -4.78 -4.53
C LEU A 57 -8.60 -4.95 -5.21
N VAL A 58 -8.32 -6.09 -5.83
CA VAL A 58 -7.04 -6.34 -6.52
C VAL A 58 -6.79 -5.34 -7.65
N TYR A 59 -7.83 -4.96 -8.40
CA TYR A 59 -7.70 -3.99 -9.49
C TYR A 59 -7.72 -2.54 -9.01
N ALA A 60 -8.51 -2.20 -7.99
CA ALA A 60 -8.66 -0.84 -7.48
C ALA A 60 -7.51 -0.43 -6.54
N LEU A 61 -7.05 -1.35 -5.67
CA LEU A 61 -5.98 -1.10 -4.70
C LEU A 61 -4.70 -0.52 -5.30
N PRO A 62 -4.10 -1.09 -6.36
CA PRO A 62 -2.85 -0.54 -6.91
C PRO A 62 -3.05 0.87 -7.47
N ARG A 63 -4.24 1.17 -8.01
CA ARG A 63 -4.51 2.50 -8.58
C ARG A 63 -4.85 3.53 -7.49
N LEU A 64 -5.54 3.12 -6.42
CA LEU A 64 -5.77 3.94 -5.23
C LEU A 64 -4.45 4.21 -4.51
N ALA A 65 -3.61 3.19 -4.35
CA ALA A 65 -2.25 3.34 -3.84
C ALA A 65 -1.48 4.33 -4.70
N GLN A 66 -1.48 4.19 -6.03
CA GLN A 66 -0.85 5.16 -6.91
C GLN A 66 -1.40 6.57 -6.72
N SER A 67 -2.71 6.76 -6.54
CA SER A 67 -3.28 8.09 -6.31
C SER A 67 -2.85 8.70 -4.97
N LEU A 68 -2.66 7.89 -3.93
CA LEU A 68 -2.13 8.32 -2.63
C LEU A 68 -0.61 8.57 -2.68
N PHE A 69 0.13 7.76 -3.44
CA PHE A 69 1.58 7.91 -3.66
C PHE A 69 1.91 9.08 -4.60
N LEU A 70 1.02 9.46 -5.53
CA LEU A 70 1.20 10.59 -6.45
C LEU A 70 0.74 11.92 -5.83
N ALA A 71 -0.20 11.90 -4.89
CA ALA A 71 -0.71 13.10 -4.23
C ALA A 71 0.19 13.60 -3.08
N GLY A 72 1.11 12.78 -2.58
CA GLY A 72 2.06 13.19 -1.56
C GLY A 72 3.42 12.61 -1.87
N THR A 73 4.43 13.48 -1.85
CA THR A 73 5.87 13.13 -1.73
C THR A 73 6.69 13.29 -3.01
N THR A 74 6.64 14.47 -3.63
CA THR A 74 7.69 14.96 -4.55
C THR A 74 9.01 15.34 -3.84
N TRP A 75 9.13 15.10 -2.53
CA TRP A 75 10.24 15.59 -1.69
C TRP A 75 10.92 14.55 -0.78
N LEU A 76 10.48 13.28 -0.74
CA LEU A 76 11.29 12.19 -0.18
C LEU A 76 11.76 11.26 -1.31
N PRO A 77 13.08 11.15 -1.54
CA PRO A 77 13.65 10.16 -2.45
C PRO A 77 13.54 8.76 -1.81
N PHE A 78 12.33 8.24 -1.66
CA PHE A 78 12.12 6.87 -1.22
C PHE A 78 12.32 5.93 -2.40
N HIS A 79 13.48 5.26 -2.41
CA HIS A 79 13.71 4.12 -3.29
C HIS A 79 12.92 2.93 -2.74
N ILE A 80 11.83 2.54 -3.42
CA ILE A 80 11.08 1.35 -3.04
C ILE A 80 11.92 0.13 -3.42
N PRO A 81 12.37 -0.71 -2.47
CA PRO A 81 13.14 -1.89 -2.80
C PRO A 81 12.27 -2.90 -3.54
N TRP A 82 12.84 -3.62 -4.50
CA TRP A 82 12.15 -4.66 -5.26
C TRP A 82 11.51 -5.73 -4.35
N LEU A 83 12.18 -6.05 -3.23
CA LEU A 83 11.65 -6.95 -2.20
C LEU A 83 10.31 -6.46 -1.62
N GLY A 84 10.13 -5.14 -1.44
CA GLY A 84 8.87 -4.58 -0.95
C GLY A 84 7.73 -4.75 -1.96
N VAL A 85 8.04 -4.61 -3.25
CA VAL A 85 7.07 -4.86 -4.33
C VAL A 85 6.67 -6.33 -4.39
N MET A 86 7.65 -7.25 -4.32
CA MET A 86 7.39 -8.69 -4.29
C MET A 86 6.54 -9.09 -3.08
N TYR A 87 6.85 -8.52 -1.91
CA TYR A 87 6.11 -8.76 -0.69
C TYR A 87 4.66 -8.26 -0.78
N GLY A 88 4.45 -7.07 -1.35
CA GLY A 88 3.12 -6.56 -1.65
C GLY A 88 2.35 -7.43 -2.65
N ALA A 89 3.01 -7.90 -3.71
CA ALA A 89 2.40 -8.83 -4.67
C ALA A 89 1.97 -10.15 -4.02
N LEU A 90 2.79 -10.69 -3.10
CA LEU A 90 2.46 -11.89 -2.32
C LEU A 90 1.18 -11.69 -1.49
N ILE A 91 1.04 -10.55 -0.80
CA ILE A 91 -0.18 -10.23 -0.03
C ILE A 91 -1.41 -10.24 -0.92
N VAL A 92 -1.32 -9.66 -2.12
CA VAL A 92 -2.43 -9.60 -3.09
C VAL A 92 -2.83 -11.00 -3.56
N VAL A 93 -1.86 -11.84 -3.89
CA VAL A 93 -2.12 -13.23 -4.31
C VAL A 93 -2.77 -14.02 -3.17
N VAL A 94 -2.21 -13.97 -1.97
CA VAL A 94 -2.73 -14.68 -0.79
C VAL A 94 -4.14 -14.19 -0.44
N ALA A 95 -4.40 -12.89 -0.53
CA ALA A 95 -5.73 -12.34 -0.34
C ALA A 95 -6.72 -12.91 -1.36
N GLY A 96 -6.39 -12.88 -2.65
CA GLY A 96 -7.21 -13.47 -3.71
C GLY A 96 -7.51 -14.95 -3.47
N SER A 97 -6.48 -15.73 -3.10
CA SER A 97 -6.63 -17.14 -2.74
C SER A 97 -7.52 -17.36 -1.53
N ALA A 98 -7.40 -16.54 -0.48
CA ALA A 98 -8.24 -16.61 0.71
C ALA A 98 -9.72 -16.40 0.37
N PHE A 99 -10.03 -15.37 -0.45
CA PHE A 99 -11.39 -15.06 -0.86
C PHE A 99 -12.00 -16.13 -1.76
N VAL A 100 -11.26 -16.64 -2.74
CA VAL A 100 -11.77 -17.67 -3.68
C VAL A 100 -11.96 -19.01 -2.99
N THR A 101 -11.03 -19.40 -2.11
CA THR A 101 -11.05 -20.73 -1.46
C THR A 101 -11.95 -20.74 -0.22
N GLY A 102 -12.23 -19.58 0.38
CA GLY A 102 -12.96 -19.48 1.64
C GLY A 102 -12.26 -20.19 2.81
N ASN A 103 -10.95 -20.40 2.72
CA ASN A 103 -10.17 -21.17 3.70
C ASN A 103 -9.59 -20.26 4.78
N ASN A 104 -9.92 -20.57 6.04
CA ASN A 104 -9.47 -19.86 7.24
C ASN A 104 -7.94 -19.81 7.39
N LEU A 105 -7.20 -20.81 6.89
CA LEU A 105 -5.74 -20.81 6.94
C LEU A 105 -5.13 -19.71 6.07
N PHE A 106 -5.70 -19.47 4.88
CA PHE A 106 -5.26 -18.36 4.03
C PHE A 106 -5.62 -17.00 4.64
N TYR A 107 -6.73 -16.89 5.36
CA TYR A 107 -7.04 -15.68 6.14
C TYR A 107 -6.05 -15.44 7.28
N LEU A 108 -5.64 -16.49 8.00
CA LEU A 108 -4.60 -16.38 9.03
C LEU A 108 -3.25 -15.99 8.43
N LEU A 109 -2.86 -16.62 7.32
CA LEU A 109 -1.64 -16.26 6.60
C LEU A 109 -1.67 -14.80 6.13
N LEU A 110 -2.80 -14.36 5.56
CA LEU A 110 -3.01 -12.98 5.15
C LEU A 110 -2.86 -12.03 6.34
N ALA A 111 -3.43 -12.37 7.50
CA ALA A 111 -3.32 -11.57 8.71
C ALA A 111 -1.88 -11.44 9.19
N VAL A 112 -1.09 -12.53 9.19
CA VAL A 112 0.33 -12.50 9.55
C VAL A 112 1.11 -11.60 8.57
N LEU A 113 0.90 -11.74 7.26
CA LEU A 113 1.57 -10.92 6.26
C LEU A 113 1.23 -9.42 6.42
N ALA A 114 -0.06 -9.10 6.61
CA ALA A 114 -0.49 -7.73 6.85
C ALA A 114 0.10 -7.17 8.16
N ALA A 115 0.15 -7.96 9.23
CA ALA A 115 0.74 -7.56 10.49
C ALA A 115 2.23 -7.22 10.34
N THR A 116 3.00 -8.07 9.67
CA THR A 116 4.43 -7.82 9.42
C THR A 116 4.67 -6.57 8.55
N LEU A 117 3.78 -6.28 7.59
CA LEU A 117 3.82 -5.03 6.82
C LEU A 117 3.64 -3.81 7.75
N ILE A 118 2.62 -3.83 8.61
CA ILE A 118 2.31 -2.74 9.54
C ILE A 118 3.45 -2.53 10.53
N VAL A 119 3.99 -3.62 11.10
CA VAL A 119 5.13 -3.56 12.02
C VAL A 119 6.35 -2.95 11.33
N SER A 120 6.62 -3.31 10.07
CA SER A 120 7.71 -2.73 9.28
C SER A 120 7.53 -1.21 9.07
N ILE A 121 6.33 -0.77 8.71
CA ILE A 121 6.01 0.65 8.55
C ILE A 121 6.20 1.42 9.86
N LEU A 122 5.72 0.85 10.97
CA LEU A 122 5.84 1.47 12.28
C LEU A 122 7.30 1.52 12.73
N ALA A 123 8.05 0.44 12.55
CA ALA A 123 9.48 0.39 12.85
C ALA A 123 10.27 1.43 12.05
N ASN A 124 9.96 1.60 10.77
CA ASN A 124 10.59 2.62 9.92
C ASN A 124 10.24 4.04 10.39
N ARG A 125 8.96 4.33 10.67
CA ARG A 125 8.56 5.64 11.20
C ARG A 125 9.25 5.94 12.53
N LEU A 126 9.27 4.97 13.43
CA LEU A 126 9.99 5.11 14.69
C LEU A 126 11.46 5.42 14.40
N ASN A 127 12.12 4.69 13.49
CA ASN A 127 13.51 4.93 13.11
C ASN A 127 13.77 6.40 12.69
N LEU A 128 12.91 7.00 11.88
CA LEU A 128 13.12 8.36 11.37
C LEU A 128 12.71 9.49 12.33
N THR A 129 11.81 9.26 13.29
CA THR A 129 11.18 10.34 14.10
C THR A 129 12.10 10.94 15.20
N ARG A 130 13.35 10.50 15.34
CA ARG A 130 14.28 10.98 16.40
C ARG A 130 15.71 11.24 15.93
N LEU A 131 15.88 11.44 14.62
CA LEU A 131 17.16 11.83 14.05
C LEU A 131 17.15 13.35 13.90
N ASN A 132 17.96 14.07 14.67
CA ASN A 132 18.13 15.51 14.48
C ASN A 132 19.42 15.74 13.68
N LEU A 133 19.30 16.44 12.56
CA LEU A 133 20.39 16.82 11.68
C LEU A 133 20.62 18.32 11.87
N ASP A 134 21.67 18.67 12.62
CA ASP A 134 22.11 20.06 12.73
C ASP A 134 23.16 20.32 11.66
N LEU A 135 22.83 21.20 10.72
CA LEU A 135 23.73 21.70 9.69
C LEU A 135 24.23 23.07 10.14
N ILE A 136 25.46 23.13 10.64
CA ILE A 136 26.06 24.39 11.07
C ILE A 136 26.80 24.96 9.86
N ALA A 137 26.14 25.88 9.15
CA ALA A 137 26.75 26.63 8.07
C ALA A 137 27.68 27.73 8.64
N PRO A 138 28.94 27.85 8.16
CA PRO A 138 29.84 28.89 8.62
C PRO A 138 29.31 30.29 8.27
N GLN A 139 29.41 31.23 9.22
CA GLN A 139 28.77 32.55 9.13
C GLN A 139 29.36 33.47 8.04
N HIS A 140 30.54 33.16 7.48
CA HIS A 140 31.17 33.93 6.41
C HIS A 140 31.87 32.99 5.41
N VAL A 141 31.40 33.00 4.16
CA VAL A 141 32.01 32.25 3.03
C VAL A 141 32.42 33.27 1.97
N PHE A 142 33.71 33.33 1.63
CA PHE A 142 34.22 34.13 0.52
C PHE A 142 34.00 33.40 -0.82
N ALA A 143 33.72 34.16 -1.87
CA ALA A 143 33.47 33.59 -3.19
C ALA A 143 34.73 32.90 -3.76
N ALA A 144 34.58 31.65 -4.24
CA ALA A 144 35.60 30.79 -4.86
C ALA A 144 36.59 30.05 -3.93
N GLU A 145 36.34 29.98 -2.62
CA GLU A 145 37.11 29.11 -1.70
C GLU A 145 36.27 27.91 -1.20
N PRO A 146 36.88 26.72 -1.02
CA PRO A 146 36.21 25.56 -0.43
C PRO A 146 35.91 25.81 1.05
N ALA A 147 34.62 25.95 1.39
CA ALA A 147 34.16 26.13 2.77
C ALA A 147 33.91 24.77 3.46
N GLN A 148 34.38 24.63 4.70
CA GLN A 148 34.08 23.46 5.54
C GLN A 148 32.65 23.57 6.08
N LEU A 149 31.84 22.55 5.83
CA LEU A 149 30.47 22.43 6.32
C LEU A 149 30.42 21.39 7.44
N ASP A 150 30.16 21.82 8.67
CA ASP A 150 30.04 20.90 9.81
C ASP A 150 28.62 20.32 9.88
N ILE A 151 28.51 19.01 9.68
CA ILE A 151 27.25 18.25 9.76
C ILE A 151 27.26 17.46 11.07
N THR A 152 26.41 17.86 12.03
CA THR A 152 26.29 17.15 13.32
C THR A 152 25.02 16.30 13.34
N LEU A 153 25.20 14.98 13.43
CA LEU A 153 24.12 14.00 13.54
C LEU A 153 23.92 13.57 14.99
N THR A 154 22.82 14.00 15.61
CA THR A 154 22.55 13.69 17.02
C THR A 154 21.36 12.76 17.15
N ASN A 155 21.61 11.52 17.62
CA ASN A 155 20.55 10.55 17.90
C ASN A 155 20.07 10.69 19.34
N PHE A 156 18.87 11.23 19.55
CA PHE A 156 18.27 11.43 20.87
C PHE A 156 17.55 10.18 21.43
N ARG A 157 17.90 8.98 20.95
CA ARG A 157 17.31 7.72 21.47
C ARG A 157 18.11 7.14 22.62
N ARG A 158 17.39 6.86 23.71
CA ARG A 158 17.92 6.33 24.97
C ARG A 158 18.23 4.82 24.93
N LEU A 159 17.63 4.06 24.00
CA LEU A 159 17.67 2.59 23.99
C LEU A 159 17.94 1.93 22.63
N LEU A 160 17.83 2.66 21.50
CA LEU A 160 17.93 2.07 20.16
C LEU A 160 18.90 2.86 19.27
N PRO A 161 19.94 2.21 18.69
CA PRO A 161 20.79 2.82 17.68
C PRO A 161 19.99 3.19 16.43
N ALA A 162 20.38 4.26 15.75
CA ALA A 162 19.94 4.51 14.38
C ALA A 162 20.78 3.62 13.45
N PHE A 163 20.15 2.93 12.50
CA PHE A 163 20.81 1.99 11.59
C PHE A 163 20.73 2.47 10.14
N SER A 164 21.80 2.25 9.36
CA SER A 164 21.87 2.47 7.91
C SER A 164 21.68 3.93 7.44
N LEU A 165 22.38 4.88 8.07
CA LEU A 165 22.46 6.26 7.58
C LEU A 165 23.71 6.43 6.70
N THR A 166 23.51 6.82 5.45
CA THR A 166 24.59 7.18 4.54
C THR A 166 24.47 8.68 4.26
N LEU A 167 25.50 9.43 4.64
CA LEU A 167 25.68 10.82 4.21
C LEU A 167 26.52 10.80 2.94
N SER A 168 25.93 11.19 1.81
CA SER A 168 26.66 11.47 0.58
C SER A 168 26.59 12.98 0.32
N LEU A 169 27.76 13.63 0.29
CA LEU A 169 27.97 15.04 -0.07
C LEU A 169 28.15 15.17 -1.59
#